data_AF-A0A429G3R9-F1
#
_entry.id   AF-A0A429G3R9-F1
#
_cell.length_a   1.000
_cell.length_b   1.000
_cell.length_c   1.000
_cell.angle_alpha   90.00
_cell.angle_beta   90.00
_cell.angle_gamma   90.00
#
_symmetry.space_group_name_H-M   'P 1'
#
loop_
_entity.id
_entity.type
_entity.pdbx_description
1 polymer ?
#
loop_
_entity_poly.entity_id
_entity_poly.type
_entity_poly.pdbx_seq_one_letter_code
_entity_poly.pdbx_strand_id
1 'polypeptide(L)' 'ELVSCSEEMGVKEGVIITRGEEGVRNVDGVEIKLIPLWKWLIESPSEY' A
#
# COMPACT_ATOMS: atom_id res chain seq x y z
N GLU A 1 6.46 1.29 12.56
CA GLU A 1 6.02 0.32 11.52
C GLU A 1 4.92 0.97 10.68
N LEU A 2 4.51 0.43 9.53
CA LEU A 2 3.52 1.08 8.65
C LEU A 2 2.19 1.37 9.39
N VAL A 3 1.72 0.41 10.19
CA VAL A 3 0.46 0.52 10.97
C VAL A 3 0.52 1.66 11.98
N SER A 4 1.62 1.79 12.73
CA SER A 4 1.77 2.90 13.70
C SER A 4 1.75 4.26 13.02
N CYS A 5 2.36 4.40 11.84
CA CYS A 5 2.29 5.64 11.06
C CYS A 5 0.86 5.92 10.56
N SER A 6 0.13 4.90 10.14
CA SER A 6 -1.28 5.04 9.74
C SER A 6 -2.14 5.56 10.89
N GLU A 7 -1.96 5.03 12.10
CA GLU A 7 -2.66 5.50 13.31
C GLU A 7 -2.33 6.96 13.67
N GLU A 8 -1.05 7.31 13.70
CA GLU A 8 -0.58 8.68 13.99
C GLU A 8 -1.12 9.71 12.99
N MET A 9 -1.28 9.31 11.73
CA MET A 9 -1.79 10.17 10.65
C MET A 9 -3.32 10.12 10.51
N GLY A 10 -4.01 9.28 11.29
CA GLY A 10 -5.46 9.10 11.21
C GLY A 10 -5.94 8.45 9.91
N VAL A 11 -5.08 7.69 9.22
CA VAL A 11 -5.36 7.05 7.93
C VAL A 11 -5.66 5.56 8.14
N LYS A 12 -6.71 5.04 7.50
CA LYS A 12 -7.13 3.64 7.63
C LYS A 12 -6.68 2.72 6.49
N GLU A 13 -5.94 3.28 5.53
CA GLU A 13 -5.40 2.55 4.39
C GLU A 13 -3.88 2.78 4.29
N GLY A 14 -3.15 1.73 3.94
CA GLY A 14 -1.73 1.75 3.67
C GLY A 14 -1.38 0.95 2.42
N VAL A 15 -0.26 1.28 1.79
CA VAL A 15 0.23 0.58 0.60
C VAL A 15 1.65 0.10 0.85
N ILE A 16 1.91 -1.16 0.54
CA ILE A 16 3.25 -1.75 0.48
C ILE A 16 3.53 -2.12 -0.98
N ILE A 17 4.57 -1.50 -1.54
CA ILE A 17 5.08 -1.90 -2.84
C ILE A 17 5.97 -3.13 -2.64
N THR A 18 5.62 -4.23 -3.32
CA THR A 18 6.33 -5.50 -3.21
C THR A 18 7.04 -5.84 -4.51
N ARG A 19 7.90 -6.86 -4.50
CA ARG A 19 8.51 -7.38 -5.72
C ARG A 19 7.50 -8.10 -6.64
N GLY A 20 6.42 -8.67 -6.09
CA GLY A 20 5.51 -9.54 -6.83
C GLY A 20 4.32 -10.09 -6.05
N GLU A 21 4.24 -9.84 -4.75
CA GLU A 21 3.06 -10.17 -3.95
C GLU A 21 1.95 -9.14 -4.19
N GLU A 22 0.77 -9.65 -4.48
CA GLU A 22 -0.44 -8.86 -4.63
C GLU A 22 -1.48 -9.33 -3.62
N GLY A 23 -2.20 -8.38 -3.02
CA GLY A 23 -3.32 -8.72 -2.16
C GLY A 23 -3.70 -7.61 -1.20
N VAL A 24 -4.70 -7.91 -0.37
CA VAL A 24 -5.18 -7.02 0.68
C VAL A 24 -5.07 -7.75 2.00
N ARG A 25 -4.52 -7.09 3.02
CA ARG A 25 -4.46 -7.57 4.40
C ARG A 25 -5.09 -6.55 5.32
N ASN A 26 -5.92 -7.01 6.25
CA ASN A 26 -6.39 -6.17 7.33
C ASN A 26 -5.56 -6.45 8.58
N VAL A 27 -4.87 -5.44 9.09
CA VAL A 27 -4.03 -5.53 10.29
C VAL A 27 -4.44 -4.41 11.24
N ASP A 28 -4.92 -4.78 12.42
CA ASP A 28 -5.34 -3.83 13.47
C ASP A 28 -6.34 -2.75 12.98
N GLY A 29 -7.23 -3.13 12.05
CA GLY A 29 -8.23 -2.22 11.48
C GLY A 29 -7.71 -1.27 10.39
N VAL A 30 -6.44 -1.42 9.98
CA VAL A 30 -5.85 -0.76 8.83
C VAL A 30 -5.83 -1.73 7.64
N GLU A 31 -6.38 -1.29 6.51
CA GLU A 31 -6.31 -2.04 5.25
C GLU A 31 -4.97 -1.78 4.56
N ILE A 32 -4.17 -2.83 4.39
CA ILE A 32 -2.86 -2.79 3.73
C ILE A 32 -2.97 -3.45 2.36
N LYS A 33 -2.78 -2.65 1.31
CA LYS A 33 -2.69 -3.12 -0.08
C LYS A 33 -1.25 -3.47 -0.40
N LEU A 34 -1.02 -4.71 -0.82
CA LEU A 34 0.24 -5.18 -1.36
C LEU A 34 0.15 -5.05 -2.88
N ILE A 35 0.99 -4.21 -3.47
CA ILE A 35 1.00 -3.95 -4.91
C ILE A 35 2.38 -4.31 -5.47
N PRO A 36 2.48 -5.19 -6.47
CA PRO A 36 3.74 -5.41 -7.17
C PRO A 36 4.27 -4.12 -7.81
N LEU A 37 5.57 -3.86 -7.69
CA LEU A 37 6.21 -2.64 -8.20
C LEU A 37 5.87 -2.36 -9.67
N TRP A 38 5.93 -3.38 -10.53
CA TRP A 38 5.65 -3.21 -11.95
C TRP A 38 4.21 -2.74 -12.21
N LYS A 39 3.25 -3.21 -11.41
CA LYS A 39 1.85 -2.81 -11.53
C LYS A 39 1.66 -1.37 -11.07
N TRP A 40 2.27 -1.02 -9.94
CA TRP A 40 2.28 0.35 -9.44
C TRP A 40 2.88 1.32 -10.48
N LEU A 41 3.98 0.95 -11.14
CA LEU A 41 4.61 1.77 -12.18
C LEU A 41 3.74 1.96 -13.43
N ILE A 42 2.95 0.95 -13.82
CA ILE A 42 2.04 1.04 -14.98
C ILE A 42 0.84 1.94 -14.66
N GLU A 43 0.30 1.83 -13.46
CA GLU A 43 -0.88 2.59 -13.02
C GLU A 43 -0.53 4.01 -12.57
N SER A 44 0.75 4.27 -12.28
CA SER A 44 1.24 5.61 -11.98
C SER A 44 1.16 6.45 -13.25
N PRO A 45 0.46 7.61 -13.23
CA PRO A 45 0.37 8.46 -14.40
C PRO A 45 1.79 8.83 -14.85
N SER A 46 2.16 8.40 -16.04
CA SER A 46 3.36 8.88 -16.71
C SER A 46 3.09 10.33 -17.13
N GLU A 47 3.76 11.28 -16.50
CA GLU A 47 3.87 12.65 -17.02
C GLU A 47 4.76 12.65 -18.28
N TYR A 48 4.25 12.10 -19.38
CA TYR A 48 4.86 12.20 -20.70
C TYR A 48 3.79 12.37 -21.78
#